data_AF-A0A8B7NZD3-F1
#
_entry.id   AF-A0A8B7NZD3-F1
#
_cell.length_a   1.000
_cell.length_b   1.000
_cell.length_c   1.000
_cell.angle_alpha   90.00
_cell.angle_beta   90.00
_cell.angle_gamma   90.00
#
_symmetry.space_group_name_H-M   'P 1'
#
loop_
_entity.id
_entity.type
_entity.pdbx_description
1 polymer ?
#
loop_
_entity_poly.entity_id
_entity_poly.type
_entity_poly.pdbx_seq_one_letter_code
_entity_poly.pdbx_strand_id
1 'polypeptide(L)'
;MDSIKCFFVLSAFLMPHALAASSTNRTVIFIFYETLPEQSLFIRGGLDTNLHSGCDTDEVTGDACAIPMRTRLLGTIDHYDGYNAWRAGDNFLDWHGAEAGQGSFYGAPAEGTPLVWTTSNILSPAYQELNTFGDHYWMVDMEMDCPFVEADGWFDVKGYTAPASFGWEPDVTQTACDGTIGGVSPHASVNHMARCGAVNIFEHGGSACTINAFED
;
A
#
# COMPACT_ATOMS: atom_id res chain seq x y z
N MET A 1 -51.77 -21.46 -44.42
CA MET A 1 -50.36 -21.88 -44.36
C MET A 1 -49.55 -20.65 -44.67
N ASP A 2 -49.17 -19.88 -43.66
CA ASP A 2 -48.19 -18.80 -43.79
C ASP A 2 -47.55 -18.62 -42.41
N SER A 3 -46.27 -18.95 -42.30
CA SER A 3 -45.48 -18.77 -41.08
C SER A 3 -44.26 -17.94 -41.46
N ILE A 4 -44.25 -16.71 -40.95
CA ILE A 4 -43.18 -15.73 -41.08
C ILE A 4 -41.99 -16.22 -40.24
N LYS A 5 -40.84 -16.41 -40.90
CA LYS A 5 -39.56 -16.66 -40.24
C LYS A 5 -38.98 -15.31 -39.75
N CYS A 6 -38.97 -15.08 -38.45
CA CYS A 6 -38.14 -14.03 -37.85
C CYS A 6 -36.71 -14.55 -37.69
N PHE A 7 -35.79 -14.01 -38.49
CA PHE A 7 -34.35 -14.10 -38.27
C PHE A 7 -33.99 -13.14 -37.14
N PHE A 8 -33.59 -13.67 -35.98
CA PHE A 8 -32.93 -12.88 -34.95
C PHE A 8 -31.43 -12.82 -35.29
N VAL A 9 -30.97 -11.65 -35.71
CA VAL A 9 -29.54 -11.31 -35.78
C VAL A 9 -29.10 -11.03 -34.34
N LEU A 10 -28.24 -11.88 -33.78
CA LEU A 10 -27.55 -11.58 -32.52
C LEU A 10 -26.53 -10.47 -32.81
N SER A 11 -26.95 -9.22 -32.60
CA SER A 11 -26.03 -8.10 -32.52
C SER A 11 -25.24 -8.25 -31.23
N ALA A 12 -23.93 -8.52 -31.33
CA ALA A 12 -23.01 -8.41 -30.21
C ALA A 12 -22.96 -6.94 -29.79
N PHE A 13 -23.84 -6.53 -28.88
CA PHE A 13 -23.67 -5.30 -28.15
C PHE A 13 -22.41 -5.45 -27.32
N LEU A 14 -21.40 -4.66 -27.65
CA LEU A 14 -20.38 -4.19 -26.73
C LEU A 14 -21.10 -3.80 -25.44
N MET A 15 -21.01 -4.64 -24.41
CA MET A 15 -21.29 -4.17 -23.07
C MET A 15 -20.23 -3.11 -22.79
N PRO A 16 -20.61 -1.86 -22.50
CA PRO A 16 -19.68 -1.00 -21.80
C PRO A 16 -19.35 -1.76 -20.53
N HIS A 17 -18.05 -1.90 -20.23
CA HIS A 17 -17.62 -2.28 -18.90
C HIS A 17 -18.36 -1.35 -17.96
N ALA A 18 -19.39 -1.87 -17.29
CA ALA A 18 -20.01 -1.17 -16.20
C ALA A 18 -18.83 -0.82 -15.30
N LEU A 19 -18.63 0.47 -15.07
CA LEU A 19 -17.71 0.95 -14.06
C LEU A 19 -18.14 0.22 -12.78
N ALA A 20 -17.47 -0.88 -12.45
CA ALA A 20 -17.54 -1.42 -11.12
C ALA A 20 -17.18 -0.22 -10.25
N ALA A 21 -18.06 0.15 -9.33
CA ALA A 21 -17.72 1.17 -8.36
C ALA A 21 -16.40 0.71 -7.74
N SER A 22 -15.31 1.45 -7.96
CA SER A 22 -14.03 1.21 -7.30
C SER A 22 -14.33 1.23 -5.82
N SER A 23 -14.40 0.05 -5.22
CA SER A 23 -14.62 -0.10 -3.78
C SER A 23 -13.26 0.04 -3.15
N THR A 24 -12.77 1.27 -3.06
CA THR A 24 -11.57 1.55 -2.29
C THR A 24 -11.86 1.20 -0.83
N ASN A 25 -10.98 0.44 -0.18
CA ASN A 25 -11.05 0.23 1.25
C ASN A 25 -9.87 0.89 1.94
N ARG A 26 -10.14 1.46 3.11
CA ARG A 26 -9.12 2.00 3.99
C ARG A 26 -8.14 0.89 4.35
N THR A 27 -6.86 1.12 4.16
CA THR A 27 -5.77 0.20 4.46
C THR A 27 -4.68 0.98 5.18
N VAL A 28 -4.28 0.49 6.34
CA VAL A 28 -3.25 1.12 7.16
C VAL A 28 -2.06 0.18 7.25
N ILE A 29 -0.86 0.72 7.10
CA ILE A 29 0.38 -0.02 7.30
C ILE A 29 1.15 0.66 8.42
N PHE A 30 1.55 -0.15 9.39
CA PHE A 30 2.51 0.18 10.43
C PHE A 30 3.78 -0.64 10.25
N ILE A 31 4.93 0.00 10.33
CA ILE A 31 6.23 -0.66 10.41
C ILE A 31 6.95 -0.14 11.65
N PHE A 32 7.25 -1.02 12.61
CA PHE A 32 8.15 -0.68 13.72
C PHE A 32 9.56 -0.52 13.18
N TYR A 33 10.14 0.67 13.38
CA TYR A 33 11.54 0.93 13.05
C TYR A 33 12.10 2.13 13.83
N GLU A 34 13.11 1.88 14.64
CA GLU A 34 13.90 2.92 15.31
C GLU A 34 14.87 3.57 14.33
N THR A 35 14.42 4.65 13.71
CA THR A 35 15.21 5.44 12.76
C THR A 35 16.16 6.42 13.46
N LEU A 36 17.22 6.78 12.73
CA LEU A 36 18.04 7.95 13.04
C LEU A 36 17.32 9.25 12.63
N PRO A 37 17.66 10.41 13.21
CA PRO A 37 16.98 11.68 12.90
C PRO A 37 16.98 12.09 11.42
N GLU A 38 17.98 11.66 10.65
CA GLU A 38 18.10 11.93 9.21
C GLU A 38 17.36 10.94 8.31
N GLN A 39 16.81 9.86 8.89
CA GLN A 39 16.15 8.82 8.14
C GLN A 39 14.66 9.09 8.00
N SER A 40 14.11 8.70 6.85
CA SER A 40 12.68 8.67 6.60
C SER A 40 12.32 7.30 6.04
N LEU A 41 11.16 6.77 6.44
CA LEU A 41 10.70 5.47 5.96
C LEU A 41 9.67 5.65 4.85
N PHE A 42 9.87 4.90 3.77
CA PHE A 42 8.94 4.73 2.68
C PHE A 42 8.56 3.25 2.58
N ILE A 43 7.45 2.96 1.92
CA ILE A 43 7.17 1.63 1.41
C ILE A 43 7.15 1.65 -0.11
N ARG A 44 7.56 0.54 -0.68
CA ARG A 44 7.28 0.16 -2.06
C ARG A 44 6.58 -1.19 -2.02
N GLY A 45 5.68 -1.44 -2.96
CA GLY A 45 4.84 -2.62 -2.88
C GLY A 45 3.96 -2.79 -4.10
N GLY A 46 3.13 -3.81 -4.10
CA GLY A 46 2.26 -4.12 -5.23
C GLY A 46 1.82 -5.57 -5.18
N LEU A 47 1.32 -6.06 -6.31
CA LEU A 47 1.17 -7.50 -6.51
C LEU A 47 2.56 -8.17 -6.60
N ASP A 48 2.64 -9.44 -6.23
CA ASP A 48 3.87 -10.23 -6.35
C ASP A 48 4.20 -10.42 -7.84
N THR A 49 5.35 -9.92 -8.25
CA THR A 49 5.83 -9.96 -9.64
C THR A 49 6.14 -11.38 -10.12
N ASN A 50 6.25 -12.36 -9.21
CA ASN A 50 6.40 -13.77 -9.57
C ASN A 50 5.06 -14.46 -9.87
N LEU A 51 3.93 -13.85 -9.48
CA LEU A 51 2.58 -14.40 -9.67
C LEU A 51 1.83 -13.73 -10.82
N HIS A 52 2.19 -12.49 -11.16
CA HIS A 52 1.54 -11.70 -12.19
C HIS A 52 2.46 -11.40 -13.37
N SER A 53 1.91 -11.46 -14.57
CA SER A 53 2.59 -11.01 -15.79
C SER A 53 2.30 -9.53 -16.05
N GLY A 54 3.25 -8.81 -16.64
CA GLY A 54 3.06 -7.39 -16.98
C GLY A 54 3.53 -6.41 -15.92
N CYS A 55 4.34 -6.89 -14.99
CA CYS A 55 4.97 -6.09 -13.93
C CYS A 55 6.42 -5.68 -14.28
N ASP A 56 6.84 -5.96 -15.51
CA ASP A 56 8.18 -5.71 -16.04
C ASP A 56 8.25 -4.35 -16.77
N THR A 57 7.78 -3.28 -16.13
CA THR A 57 7.95 -1.91 -16.62
C THR A 57 9.01 -1.20 -15.78
N ASP A 58 9.63 -0.14 -16.33
CA ASP A 58 10.58 0.70 -15.59
C ASP A 58 9.86 1.84 -14.81
N GLU A 59 8.54 1.93 -14.94
CA GLU A 59 7.69 3.01 -14.44
C GLU A 59 6.30 2.46 -14.11
N VAL A 60 5.57 3.12 -13.21
CA VAL A 60 4.20 2.75 -12.81
C VAL A 60 3.19 2.73 -13.98
N THR A 61 3.44 3.51 -15.04
CA THR A 61 2.52 3.60 -16.18
C THR A 61 2.51 2.30 -16.98
N GLY A 62 1.42 1.55 -16.86
CA GLY A 62 1.25 0.26 -17.54
C GLY A 62 1.75 -0.93 -16.73
N ASP A 63 2.18 -0.72 -15.48
CA ASP A 63 2.52 -1.78 -14.54
C ASP A 63 1.22 -2.47 -14.07
N ALA A 64 1.08 -3.77 -14.36
CA ALA A 64 -0.05 -4.55 -13.91
C ALA A 64 -0.01 -4.89 -12.41
N CYS A 65 1.14 -4.78 -11.76
CA CYS A 65 1.33 -5.00 -10.33
C CYS A 65 1.13 -3.75 -9.47
N ALA A 66 1.05 -2.56 -10.07
CA ALA A 66 0.82 -1.32 -9.34
C ALA A 66 -0.63 -1.24 -8.86
N ILE A 67 -0.82 -1.04 -7.55
CA ILE A 67 -2.15 -0.99 -6.94
C ILE A 67 -2.59 0.46 -6.80
N PRO A 68 -3.68 0.91 -7.46
CA PRO A 68 -4.18 2.27 -7.29
C PRO A 68 -4.52 2.56 -5.84
N MET A 69 -4.10 3.72 -5.36
CA MET A 69 -4.36 4.16 -4.01
C MET A 69 -4.43 5.68 -3.88
N ARG A 70 -4.91 6.13 -2.72
CA ARG A 70 -4.81 7.52 -2.31
C ARG A 70 -4.48 7.58 -0.83
N THR A 71 -3.31 8.10 -0.50
CA THR A 71 -2.91 8.32 0.89
C THR A 71 -3.87 9.32 1.58
N ARG A 72 -4.01 9.23 2.90
CA ARG A 72 -4.84 10.11 3.73
C ARG A 72 -3.97 11.13 4.45
N LEU A 73 -4.56 12.28 4.76
CA LEU A 73 -3.88 13.31 5.56
C LEU A 73 -3.83 12.85 7.02
N LEU A 74 -2.64 12.80 7.60
CA LEU A 74 -2.43 12.40 9.00
C LEU A 74 -2.28 13.61 9.94
N GLY A 75 -1.94 14.77 9.40
CA GLY A 75 -1.85 16.04 10.13
C GLY A 75 -1.32 17.16 9.23
N THR A 76 -1.35 18.40 9.74
CA THR A 76 -0.95 19.61 8.99
C THR A 76 0.03 20.50 9.77
N ILE A 77 0.60 19.98 10.86
CA ILE A 77 1.66 20.65 11.62
C ILE A 77 3.03 20.23 11.07
N ASP A 78 4.08 20.95 11.44
CA ASP A 78 5.46 20.76 10.95
C ASP A 78 5.95 19.30 10.97
N HIS A 79 5.52 18.49 11.96
CA HIS A 79 5.82 17.06 12.04
C HIS A 79 5.42 16.28 10.77
N TYR A 80 4.36 16.69 10.10
CA TYR A 80 3.81 16.02 8.91
C TYR A 80 4.26 16.66 7.60
N ASP A 81 5.07 17.72 7.60
CA ASP A 81 5.41 18.46 6.39
C ASP A 81 6.14 17.60 5.35
N GLY A 82 7.07 16.74 5.80
CA GLY A 82 7.75 15.79 4.93
C GLY A 82 6.77 14.80 4.30
N TYR A 83 5.98 14.12 5.12
CA TYR A 83 4.93 13.20 4.66
C TYR A 83 3.98 13.87 3.65
N ASN A 84 3.49 15.07 3.97
CA ASN A 84 2.56 15.83 3.14
C ASN A 84 3.18 16.29 1.82
N ALA A 85 4.46 16.64 1.82
CA ALA A 85 5.19 17.00 0.62
C ALA A 85 5.42 15.78 -0.28
N TRP A 86 5.95 14.67 0.27
CA TRP A 86 6.26 13.46 -0.50
C TRP A 86 5.02 12.71 -1.00
N ARG A 87 3.90 12.75 -0.28
CA ARG A 87 2.66 12.07 -0.72
C ARG A 87 1.94 12.78 -1.87
N ALA A 88 2.34 14.02 -2.18
CA ALA A 88 1.70 14.76 -3.26
C ALA A 88 2.05 14.10 -4.59
N GLY A 89 1.05 13.61 -5.33
CA GLY A 89 1.26 12.91 -6.59
C GLY A 89 1.62 11.42 -6.45
N ASP A 90 1.48 10.85 -5.25
CA ASP A 90 1.57 9.42 -4.94
C ASP A 90 0.18 8.76 -5.12
N ASN A 91 -0.01 8.02 -6.20
CA ASN A 91 -1.29 7.48 -6.67
C ASN A 91 -1.32 5.95 -6.73
N PHE A 92 -0.18 5.29 -6.61
CA PHE A 92 -0.04 3.85 -6.71
C PHE A 92 0.93 3.33 -5.66
N LEU A 93 0.60 2.17 -5.10
CA LEU A 93 1.59 1.36 -4.44
C LEU A 93 2.29 0.53 -5.52
N ASP A 94 3.54 0.88 -5.81
CA ASP A 94 4.37 0.23 -6.82
C ASP A 94 5.81 -0.05 -6.34
N TRP A 95 6.58 -0.79 -7.15
CA TRP A 95 7.96 -1.21 -6.86
C TRP A 95 9.04 -0.24 -7.38
N HIS A 96 8.67 0.79 -8.14
CA HIS A 96 9.56 1.68 -8.89
C HIS A 96 10.05 2.87 -8.07
N GLY A 97 9.37 3.19 -6.97
CA GLY A 97 9.76 4.26 -6.06
C GLY A 97 8.96 5.52 -6.29
N ALA A 98 9.64 6.63 -6.58
CA ALA A 98 8.93 7.90 -6.76
C ALA A 98 8.17 7.91 -8.08
N GLU A 99 6.87 8.21 -8.05
CA GLU A 99 6.12 8.42 -9.29
C GLU A 99 6.53 9.70 -10.02
N ALA A 100 6.31 9.72 -11.34
CA ALA A 100 6.52 10.91 -12.15
C ALA A 100 5.67 12.09 -11.64
N GLY A 101 6.34 13.10 -11.08
CA GLY A 101 5.69 14.28 -10.52
C GLY A 101 5.30 14.15 -9.04
N GLN A 102 5.68 13.04 -8.38
CA GLN A 102 5.58 12.92 -6.93
C GLN A 102 6.46 13.98 -6.25
N GLY A 103 5.98 14.48 -5.11
CA GLY A 103 6.56 15.61 -4.42
C GLY A 103 7.93 15.35 -3.80
N SER A 104 8.53 16.43 -3.32
CA SER A 104 9.83 16.44 -2.66
C SER A 104 9.79 17.31 -1.42
N PHE A 105 10.66 17.04 -0.44
CA PHE A 105 10.77 17.82 0.79
C PHE A 105 12.20 18.30 0.98
N TYR A 106 12.39 19.61 1.15
CA TYR A 106 13.72 20.26 1.17
C TYR A 106 14.66 19.84 0.02
N GLY A 107 14.10 19.56 -1.15
CA GLY A 107 14.85 19.13 -2.34
C GLY A 107 15.19 17.63 -2.37
N ALA A 108 14.85 16.85 -1.34
CA ALA A 108 14.94 15.40 -1.38
C ALA A 108 13.68 14.81 -2.04
N PRO A 109 13.82 14.04 -3.13
CA PRO A 109 12.68 13.36 -3.76
C PRO A 109 12.07 12.33 -2.80
N ALA A 110 10.82 11.95 -3.06
CA ALA A 110 10.26 10.74 -2.44
C ALA A 110 11.05 9.50 -2.89
N GLU A 111 10.96 8.41 -2.14
CA GLU A 111 11.58 7.12 -2.49
C GLU A 111 10.52 6.00 -2.55
N GLY A 112 9.25 6.36 -2.81
CA GLY A 112 8.07 5.50 -2.73
C GLY A 112 6.91 6.19 -2.01
N THR A 113 6.00 5.41 -1.45
CA THR A 113 4.91 5.89 -0.59
C THR A 113 5.46 6.26 0.79
N PRO A 114 5.36 7.52 1.24
CA PRO A 114 5.97 7.93 2.50
C PRO A 114 5.18 7.42 3.71
N LEU A 115 5.89 7.02 4.75
CA LEU A 115 5.31 6.81 6.08
C LEU A 115 5.68 8.01 6.97
N VAL A 116 4.91 8.21 8.05
CA VAL A 116 5.23 9.17 9.09
C VAL A 116 5.55 8.45 10.39
N TRP A 117 6.54 8.92 11.14
CA TRP A 117 6.82 8.42 12.49
C TRP A 117 5.67 8.77 13.43
N THR A 118 5.14 7.80 14.17
CA THR A 118 4.00 7.99 15.09
C THR A 118 4.25 7.40 16.47
N THR A 119 3.42 7.80 17.43
CA THR A 119 3.42 7.27 18.81
C THR A 119 1.99 7.09 19.33
N SER A 120 1.83 6.24 20.35
CA SER A 120 0.62 6.13 21.16
C SER A 120 0.52 7.16 22.29
N ASN A 121 1.54 8.01 22.49
CA ASN A 121 1.53 9.07 23.50
C ASN A 121 0.69 10.29 23.06
N ILE A 122 -0.51 10.45 23.64
CA ILE A 122 -1.47 11.53 23.33
C ILE A 122 -0.94 12.96 23.50
N LEU A 123 0.15 13.16 24.24
CA LEU A 123 0.77 14.48 24.41
C LEU A 123 1.78 14.82 23.32
N SER A 124 2.12 13.86 22.45
CA SER A 124 3.08 14.05 21.37
C SER A 124 2.43 14.67 20.12
N PRO A 125 3.12 15.57 19.39
CA PRO A 125 2.66 16.02 18.07
C PRO A 125 2.54 14.89 17.04
N ALA A 126 3.23 13.77 17.28
CA ALA A 126 3.21 12.57 16.44
C ALA A 126 2.16 11.53 16.89
N TYR A 127 1.29 11.88 17.82
CA TYR A 127 0.20 11.00 18.24
C TYR A 127 -0.70 10.63 17.06
N GLN A 128 -0.99 9.34 16.91
CA GLN A 128 -2.00 8.84 15.97
C GLN A 128 -2.93 7.87 16.70
N GLU A 129 -4.23 8.05 16.55
CA GLU A 129 -5.25 7.27 17.29
C GLU A 129 -5.19 5.77 17.01
N LEU A 130 -4.75 5.38 15.81
CA LEU A 130 -4.59 3.98 15.41
C LEU A 130 -3.29 3.36 15.93
N ASN A 131 -2.32 4.17 16.34
CA ASN A 131 -1.10 3.65 16.96
C ASN A 131 -1.38 3.36 18.43
N THR A 132 -1.58 2.08 18.73
CA THR A 132 -1.73 1.57 20.10
C THR A 132 -0.49 0.83 20.59
N PHE A 133 0.58 0.84 19.79
CA PHE A 133 1.73 -0.07 19.93
C PHE A 133 2.94 0.58 20.61
N GLY A 134 3.02 1.92 20.60
CA GLY A 134 4.10 2.66 21.25
C GLY A 134 4.80 3.61 20.29
N ASP A 135 6.02 4.00 20.66
CA ASP A 135 6.90 4.83 19.84
C ASP A 135 7.45 4.04 18.64
N HIS A 136 7.97 4.74 17.63
CA HIS A 136 8.70 4.16 16.50
C HIS A 136 7.89 3.30 15.52
N TYR A 137 6.57 3.43 15.56
CA TYR A 137 5.71 2.89 14.51
C TYR A 137 5.54 3.92 13.40
N TRP A 138 6.15 3.66 12.26
CA TRP A 138 5.96 4.42 11.04
C TRP A 138 4.64 4.02 10.40
N MET A 139 3.82 4.99 10.01
CA MET A 139 2.44 4.80 9.59
C MET A 139 2.16 5.40 8.23
N VAL A 140 1.37 4.69 7.41
CA VAL A 140 0.64 5.28 6.28
C VAL A 140 -0.82 4.81 6.33
N ASP A 141 -1.75 5.70 6.03
CA ASP A 141 -3.19 5.44 5.95
C ASP A 141 -3.66 5.74 4.52
N MET A 142 -4.28 4.77 3.87
CA MET A 142 -4.51 4.80 2.42
C MET A 142 -5.93 4.33 2.10
N GLU A 143 -6.53 4.89 1.05
CA GLU A 143 -7.66 4.28 0.37
C GLU A 143 -7.09 3.46 -0.79
N MET A 144 -7.17 2.13 -0.72
CA MET A 144 -6.63 1.22 -1.75
C MET A 144 -7.75 0.57 -2.56
N ASP A 145 -7.58 0.46 -3.88
CA ASP A 145 -8.53 -0.21 -4.78
C ASP A 145 -8.42 -1.74 -4.64
N CYS A 146 -9.04 -2.31 -3.60
CA CYS A 146 -8.90 -3.74 -3.29
C CYS A 146 -9.38 -4.72 -4.40
N PRO A 147 -10.34 -4.39 -5.28
CA PRO A 147 -10.59 -5.20 -6.46
C PRO A 147 -9.37 -5.43 -7.37
N PHE A 148 -8.33 -4.60 -7.28
CA PHE A 148 -7.05 -4.77 -7.98
C PHE A 148 -6.03 -5.62 -7.21
N VAL A 149 -6.28 -5.98 -5.95
CA VAL A 149 -5.39 -6.90 -5.21
C VAL A 149 -5.75 -8.36 -5.48
N GLU A 150 -4.99 -9.31 -4.94
CA GLU A 150 -5.29 -10.74 -5.05
C GLU A 150 -6.73 -11.05 -4.63
N ALA A 151 -7.31 -12.15 -5.15
CA ALA A 151 -8.72 -12.49 -4.93
C ALA A 151 -9.13 -12.61 -3.44
N ASP A 152 -8.18 -12.79 -2.54
CA ASP A 152 -8.33 -12.91 -1.09
C ASP A 152 -7.74 -11.71 -0.31
N GLY A 153 -7.36 -10.65 -1.02
CA GLY A 153 -7.01 -9.35 -0.47
C GLY A 153 -5.53 -9.11 -0.20
N TRP A 154 -4.64 -10.07 -0.51
CA TRP A 154 -3.21 -9.95 -0.19
C TRP A 154 -2.44 -9.11 -1.22
N PHE A 155 -1.41 -8.43 -0.74
CA PHE A 155 -0.41 -7.71 -1.53
C PHE A 155 0.90 -7.63 -0.75
N ASP A 156 1.98 -7.26 -1.44
CA ASP A 156 3.32 -7.22 -0.86
C ASP A 156 3.78 -5.78 -0.63
N VAL A 157 4.50 -5.55 0.46
CA VAL A 157 5.19 -4.28 0.75
C VAL A 157 6.56 -4.53 1.35
N LYS A 158 7.47 -3.60 1.09
CA LYS A 158 8.80 -3.58 1.70
C LYS A 158 9.22 -2.17 2.06
N GLY A 159 9.79 -2.03 3.25
CA GLY A 159 10.38 -0.81 3.77
C GLY A 159 11.61 -0.39 2.96
N TYR A 160 11.65 0.90 2.63
CA TYR A 160 12.78 1.56 2.01
C TYR A 160 13.17 2.76 2.86
N THR A 161 14.36 2.71 3.45
CA THR A 161 14.88 3.79 4.28
C THR A 161 15.60 4.81 3.40
N ALA A 162 15.09 6.03 3.40
CA ALA A 162 15.74 7.19 2.80
C ALA A 162 16.69 7.86 3.82
N PRO A 163 17.75 8.55 3.36
CA PRO A 163 18.19 8.64 1.96
C PRO A 163 18.63 7.28 1.40
N ALA A 164 18.64 7.15 0.07
CA ALA A 164 18.93 5.91 -0.67
C ALA A 164 20.23 5.15 -0.25
N SER A 165 21.14 5.80 0.47
CA SER A 165 22.31 5.15 1.09
C SER A 165 21.96 4.11 2.15
N PHE A 166 20.76 4.17 2.76
CA PHE A 166 20.27 3.15 3.69
C PHE A 166 19.52 2.04 2.95
N GLY A 167 18.60 2.41 2.05
CA GLY A 167 17.99 1.51 1.08
C GLY A 167 16.97 0.53 1.68
N TRP A 168 16.81 -0.62 1.03
CA TRP A 168 15.85 -1.64 1.39
C TRP A 168 16.09 -2.25 2.77
N GLU A 169 15.01 -2.57 3.49
CA GLU A 169 15.07 -3.53 4.58
C GLU A 169 15.53 -4.91 4.09
N PRO A 170 16.09 -5.77 4.96
CA PRO A 170 16.47 -7.13 4.57
C PRO A 170 15.24 -7.98 4.20
N ASP A 171 15.45 -9.05 3.44
CA ASP A 171 14.40 -10.02 3.12
C ASP A 171 13.80 -10.64 4.39
N VAL A 172 12.47 -10.81 4.38
CA VAL A 172 11.72 -11.44 5.47
C VAL A 172 11.22 -12.82 5.09
N THR A 173 10.77 -13.61 6.06
CA THR A 173 10.15 -14.91 5.81
C THR A 173 8.95 -15.05 6.73
N GLN A 174 7.79 -14.57 6.28
CA GLN A 174 6.55 -14.68 7.07
C GLN A 174 5.80 -15.96 6.68
N THR A 175 5.04 -16.49 7.63
CA THR A 175 4.24 -17.71 7.45
C THR A 175 2.75 -17.40 7.61
N ALA A 176 2.24 -17.51 8.83
CA ALA A 176 0.93 -17.00 9.20
C ALA A 176 1.10 -15.67 9.92
N CYS A 177 0.32 -14.66 9.53
CA CYS A 177 0.17 -13.44 10.31
C CYS A 177 -0.84 -13.65 11.43
N ASP A 178 -0.54 -13.09 12.60
CA ASP A 178 -1.47 -13.02 13.73
C ASP A 178 -2.55 -11.94 13.49
N GLY A 179 -3.43 -11.74 14.47
CA GLY A 179 -4.45 -10.68 14.45
C GLY A 179 -5.86 -11.19 14.14
N THR A 180 -6.84 -10.28 14.15
CA THR A 180 -8.26 -10.63 14.04
C THR A 180 -8.64 -11.16 12.66
N ILE A 181 -7.92 -10.75 11.62
CA ILE A 181 -8.10 -11.21 10.23
C ILE A 181 -6.77 -11.63 9.59
N GLY A 182 -5.81 -12.02 10.43
CA GLY A 182 -4.58 -12.66 10.03
C GLY A 182 -4.81 -14.01 9.34
N GLY A 183 -3.73 -14.76 9.13
CA GLY A 183 -3.77 -16.02 8.42
C GLY A 183 -2.55 -16.21 7.52
N VAL A 184 -2.63 -17.23 6.66
CA VAL A 184 -1.57 -17.60 5.73
C VAL A 184 -1.85 -16.95 4.39
N SER A 185 -0.88 -16.20 3.87
CA SER A 185 -0.89 -15.69 2.49
C SER A 185 -0.94 -16.87 1.50
N PRO A 186 -1.66 -16.77 0.37
CA PRO A 186 -1.71 -17.83 -0.64
C PRO A 186 -0.35 -18.02 -1.33
N HIS A 187 0.56 -17.05 -1.22
CA HIS A 187 1.90 -17.08 -1.77
C HIS A 187 2.96 -16.80 -0.70
N ALA A 188 4.20 -17.21 -1.00
CA ALA A 188 5.36 -16.87 -0.20
C ALA A 188 6.04 -15.65 -0.81
N SER A 189 6.41 -14.68 0.03
CA SER A 189 7.14 -13.48 -0.38
C SER A 189 8.37 -13.27 0.51
N VAL A 190 9.40 -12.64 -0.05
CA VAL A 190 10.55 -12.09 0.71
C VAL A 190 10.28 -10.68 1.23
N ASN A 191 9.08 -10.18 0.98
CA ASN A 191 8.54 -8.90 1.43
C ASN A 191 7.45 -9.15 2.48
N HIS A 192 6.97 -8.10 3.13
CA HIS A 192 5.83 -8.20 4.04
C HIS A 192 4.55 -8.42 3.25
N MET A 193 3.75 -9.41 3.64
CA MET A 193 2.45 -9.71 3.05
C MET A 193 1.36 -8.99 3.86
N ALA A 194 0.75 -7.98 3.24
CA ALA A 194 -0.33 -7.17 3.80
C ALA A 194 -1.69 -7.57 3.21
N ARG A 195 -2.78 -7.17 3.88
CA ARG A 195 -4.15 -7.30 3.39
C ARG A 195 -4.81 -5.95 3.18
N CYS A 196 -5.48 -5.83 2.05
CA CYS A 196 -6.25 -4.65 1.70
C CYS A 196 -7.51 -4.57 2.58
N GLY A 197 -7.90 -3.36 2.98
CA GLY A 197 -9.04 -3.16 3.89
C GLY A 197 -8.72 -3.44 5.37
N ALA A 198 -7.44 -3.49 5.74
CA ALA A 198 -7.00 -3.89 7.08
C ALA A 198 -5.99 -2.92 7.70
N VAL A 199 -5.75 -3.08 9.00
CA VAL A 199 -4.58 -2.54 9.71
C VAL A 199 -3.51 -3.61 9.72
N ASN A 200 -2.42 -3.36 9.00
CA ASN A 200 -1.28 -4.27 8.85
C ASN A 200 -0.12 -3.76 9.71
N ILE A 201 0.47 -4.62 10.52
CA ILE A 201 1.55 -4.27 11.45
C ILE A 201 2.74 -5.19 11.22
N PHE A 202 3.89 -4.58 10.97
CA PHE A 202 5.15 -5.25 10.68
C PHE A 202 6.29 -4.68 11.53
N GLU A 203 7.42 -5.37 11.52
CA GLU A 203 8.70 -4.90 12.05
C GLU A 203 9.71 -4.83 10.90
N HIS A 204 10.47 -3.75 10.81
CA HIS A 204 11.46 -3.55 9.75
C HIS A 204 12.54 -4.65 9.81
N GLY A 205 12.64 -5.47 8.76
CA GLY A 205 13.47 -6.66 8.68
C GLY A 205 13.01 -7.83 9.54
N GLY A 206 11.85 -7.71 10.18
CA GLY A 206 11.25 -8.73 11.04
C GLY A 206 10.26 -9.61 10.27
N SER A 207 10.17 -10.89 10.64
CA SER A 207 9.22 -11.83 10.02
C SER A 207 7.86 -11.91 10.73
N ALA A 208 7.69 -11.17 11.82
CA ALA A 208 6.42 -11.08 12.53
C ALA A 208 5.45 -10.17 11.76
N CYS A 209 4.19 -10.57 11.70
CA CYS A 209 3.10 -9.76 11.17
C CYS A 209 1.84 -9.93 11.98
N THR A 210 1.08 -8.85 12.11
CA THR A 210 -0.26 -8.84 12.69
C THR A 210 -1.19 -8.08 11.76
N ILE A 211 -2.35 -8.65 11.46
CA ILE A 211 -3.35 -8.06 10.56
C ILE A 211 -4.70 -8.04 11.26
N ASN A 212 -5.19 -6.83 11.52
CA ASN A 212 -6.46 -6.61 12.21
C ASN A 212 -7.48 -5.96 11.27
N ALA A 213 -8.74 -6.32 11.47
CA ALA A 213 -9.85 -5.52 10.96
C ALA A 213 -9.85 -4.14 11.63
N PHE A 214 -10.48 -3.15 11.00
CA PHE A 214 -10.83 -1.93 11.72
C PHE A 214 -11.85 -2.27 12.80
N GLU A 215 -11.62 -1.77 14.01
CA GLU A 215 -12.63 -1.84 15.09
C GLU A 215 -13.86 -1.01 14.66
N ASP A 216 -15.06 -1.54 14.90
CA ASP A 216 -16.35 -0.89 14.60
C ASP A 216 -16.68 0.27 15.56
#